data_AF-E1ZH22-F1
#
_entry.id   AF-E1ZH22-F1
#
_cell.length_a   1.000
_cell.length_b   1.000
_cell.length_c   1.000
_cell.angle_alpha   90.00
_cell.angle_beta   90.00
_cell.angle_gamma   90.00
#
_symmetry.space_group_name_H-M   'P 1'
#
loop_
_entity.id
_entity.type
_entity.pdbx_description
1 polymer ?
#
loop_
_entity_poly.entity_id
_entity_poly.type
_entity_poly.pdbx_seq_one_letter_code
_entity_poly.pdbx_strand_id
1 'polypeptide(L)'
;MARRVAVHPKIEVVWEHECMEAFGREDGTLAGIHIRNRHTGEESDLPVGGLFFAIGHAPATAFLGGQLELDSAGYIVTTPDSTATSVPGVFAAGDVMDRKWRQAVTSAGAGCIAAIEAQHFLQSNQDGADTSFIGQTDLNAAWVAQMQQEAQERQASGDKAAPAAPVPTSA
;
A
#
# COMPACT_ATOMS: atom_id res chain seq x y z
N MET A 1 -23.30 -0.28 -16.74
CA MET A 1 -24.07 0.06 -15.52
C MET A 1 -25.25 0.98 -15.81
N ALA A 2 -25.06 2.08 -16.56
CA ALA A 2 -26.12 3.05 -16.87
C ALA A 2 -27.45 2.43 -17.35
N ARG A 3 -27.41 1.46 -18.26
CA ARG A 3 -28.63 0.76 -18.73
C ARG A 3 -29.41 0.08 -17.60
N ARG A 4 -28.75 -0.49 -16.59
CA ARG A 4 -29.42 -1.15 -15.46
C ARG A 4 -30.10 -0.13 -14.53
N VAL A 5 -29.47 1.03 -14.38
CA VAL A 5 -30.02 2.15 -13.58
C VAL A 5 -31.25 2.74 -14.29
N ALA A 6 -31.14 3.00 -15.59
CA ALA A 6 -32.19 3.61 -16.39
C ALA A 6 -33.47 2.78 -16.50
N VAL A 7 -33.40 1.46 -16.36
CA VAL A 7 -34.57 0.56 -16.44
C VAL A 7 -35.16 0.21 -15.07
N HIS A 8 -34.57 0.69 -13.97
CA HIS A 8 -35.00 0.31 -12.64
C HIS A 8 -36.21 1.16 -12.22
N PRO A 9 -37.36 0.55 -11.84
CA PRO A 9 -38.61 1.29 -11.62
C PRO A 9 -38.61 2.23 -10.40
N LYS A 10 -37.63 2.08 -9.50
CA LYS A 10 -37.46 2.95 -8.31
C LYS A 10 -36.38 4.02 -8.48
N ILE A 11 -35.78 4.14 -9.66
CA ILE A 11 -34.73 5.13 -9.92
C ILE A 11 -35.23 6.10 -10.96
N GLU A 12 -35.20 7.37 -10.60
CA GLU A 12 -35.37 8.48 -11.53
C GLU A 12 -34.02 9.14 -11.77
N VAL A 13 -33.68 9.38 -13.04
CA VAL A 13 -32.44 10.06 -13.40
C VAL A 13 -32.77 11.46 -13.88
N VAL A 14 -32.39 12.46 -13.08
CA VAL A 14 -32.54 13.87 -13.40
C VAL A 14 -31.25 14.36 -14.07
N TRP A 15 -31.27 14.42 -15.41
CA TRP A 15 -30.10 14.79 -16.21
C TRP A 15 -29.83 16.27 -16.20
N GLU A 16 -28.56 16.68 -16.34
CA GLU A 16 -28.15 18.09 -16.54
C GLU A 16 -28.43 19.03 -15.36
N HIS A 17 -28.78 18.49 -14.20
CA HIS A 17 -29.01 19.26 -12.98
C HIS A 17 -27.78 19.26 -12.07
N GLU A 18 -27.61 20.34 -11.34
CA GLU A 18 -26.66 20.45 -10.24
C GLU A 18 -27.39 20.75 -8.92
N CYS A 19 -26.85 20.25 -7.81
CA CYS A 19 -27.36 20.51 -6.47
C CYS A 19 -26.80 21.84 -5.97
N MET A 20 -27.68 22.81 -5.74
CA MET A 20 -27.32 24.16 -5.30
C MET A 20 -27.28 24.25 -3.77
N GLU A 21 -28.29 23.69 -3.12
CA GLU A 21 -28.46 23.78 -1.66
C GLU A 21 -29.14 22.52 -1.14
N ALA A 22 -28.83 22.15 0.11
CA ALA A 22 -29.56 21.15 0.87
C ALA A 22 -30.23 21.83 2.06
N PHE A 23 -31.55 21.66 2.21
CA PHE A 23 -32.33 22.29 3.27
C PHE A 23 -32.95 21.24 4.20
N GLY A 24 -33.05 21.61 5.48
CA GLY A 24 -33.43 20.71 6.56
C GLY A 24 -34.75 21.07 7.24
N ARG A 25 -35.26 20.16 8.06
CA ARG A 25 -36.38 20.37 8.97
C ARG A 25 -35.89 20.94 10.31
N GLU A 26 -36.81 21.37 11.18
CA GLU A 26 -36.48 21.89 12.52
C GLU A 26 -35.72 20.89 13.40
N ASP A 27 -35.88 19.59 13.15
CA ASP A 27 -35.19 18.51 13.87
C ASP A 27 -33.75 18.24 13.36
N GLY A 28 -33.28 19.01 12.37
CA GLY A 28 -31.95 18.87 11.78
C GLY A 28 -31.84 17.79 10.69
N THR A 29 -32.93 17.11 10.33
CA THR A 29 -32.94 16.12 9.24
C THR A 29 -33.08 16.78 7.87
N LEU A 30 -32.58 16.10 6.81
CA LEU A 30 -32.73 16.57 5.44
C LEU A 30 -34.20 16.57 5.02
N ALA A 31 -34.67 17.71 4.50
CA ALA A 31 -36.02 17.84 3.95
C ALA A 31 -36.02 17.72 2.41
N GLY A 32 -34.97 18.23 1.78
CA GLY A 32 -34.82 18.21 0.33
C GLY A 32 -33.56 18.91 -0.16
N ILE A 33 -33.44 18.98 -1.47
CA ILE A 33 -32.37 19.69 -2.17
C ILE A 33 -32.95 20.67 -3.19
N HIS A 34 -32.30 21.81 -3.35
CA HIS A 34 -32.55 22.74 -4.43
C HIS A 34 -31.66 22.38 -5.62
N ILE A 35 -32.27 22.18 -6.79
CA ILE A 35 -31.56 21.77 -8.01
C ILE A 35 -31.77 22.78 -9.12
N ARG A 36 -30.73 22.95 -9.94
CA ARG A 36 -30.75 23.84 -11.12
C ARG A 36 -30.38 23.08 -12.38
N ASN A 37 -31.16 23.24 -13.44
CA ASN A 37 -30.80 22.78 -14.76
C ASN A 37 -29.69 23.67 -15.36
N ARG A 38 -28.55 23.08 -15.71
CA ARG A 38 -27.38 23.83 -16.21
C ARG A 38 -27.54 24.44 -17.60
N HIS A 39 -28.50 23.96 -18.39
CA HIS A 39 -28.76 24.50 -19.74
C HIS A 39 -29.87 25.54 -19.75
N THR A 40 -30.96 25.30 -19.04
CA THR A 40 -32.12 26.21 -19.03
C THR A 40 -32.06 27.25 -17.92
N GLY A 41 -31.29 27.00 -16.85
CA GLY A 41 -31.28 27.81 -15.65
C GLY A 41 -32.52 27.63 -14.77
N GLU A 42 -33.42 26.70 -15.10
CA GLU A 42 -34.61 26.42 -14.31
C GLU A 42 -34.23 25.81 -12.95
N GLU A 43 -34.85 26.32 -11.90
CA GLU A 43 -34.59 25.96 -10.51
C GLU A 43 -35.84 25.30 -9.90
N SER A 44 -35.63 24.24 -9.11
CA SER A 44 -36.73 23.49 -8.47
C SER A 44 -36.27 22.82 -7.18
N ASP A 45 -37.24 22.52 -6.32
CA ASP A 45 -37.01 21.79 -5.07
C ASP A 45 -37.35 20.32 -5.24
N LEU A 46 -36.44 19.44 -4.82
CA LEU A 46 -36.64 18.00 -4.80
C LEU A 46 -36.73 17.52 -3.34
N PRO A 47 -37.91 17.11 -2.86
CA PRO A 47 -38.08 16.60 -1.50
C PRO A 47 -37.44 15.21 -1.36
N VAL A 48 -36.40 15.10 -0.55
CA VAL A 48 -35.63 13.87 -0.30
C VAL A 48 -35.20 13.77 1.17
N GLY A 49 -35.20 12.56 1.72
CA GLY A 49 -34.75 12.30 3.09
C GLY A 49 -33.26 11.94 3.22
N GLY A 50 -32.54 11.80 2.11
CA GLY A 50 -31.12 11.49 2.11
C GLY A 50 -30.42 11.95 0.83
N LEU A 51 -29.18 12.42 0.99
CA LEU A 51 -28.31 12.88 -0.08
C LEU A 51 -26.96 12.15 0.02
N PHE A 52 -26.55 11.51 -1.07
CA PHE A 52 -25.30 10.75 -1.14
C PHE A 52 -24.42 11.29 -2.27
N PHE A 53 -23.23 11.80 -1.94
CA PHE A 53 -22.28 12.26 -2.94
C PHE A 53 -21.47 11.09 -3.52
N ALA A 54 -21.51 10.95 -4.84
CA ALA A 54 -20.83 9.88 -5.57
C ALA A 54 -19.96 10.41 -6.73
N ILE A 55 -19.25 11.53 -6.51
CA ILE A 55 -18.45 12.26 -7.53
C ILE A 55 -17.01 11.76 -7.68
N GLY A 56 -16.62 10.73 -6.92
CA GLY A 56 -15.22 10.27 -6.85
C GLY A 56 -14.56 10.70 -5.54
N HIS A 57 -13.26 10.40 -5.39
CA HIS A 57 -12.47 10.73 -4.20
C HIS A 57 -11.16 11.34 -4.67
N ALA A 58 -10.66 12.33 -3.92
CA ALA A 58 -9.34 12.90 -4.13
C ALA A 58 -8.38 12.27 -3.10
N PRO A 59 -7.40 11.45 -3.51
CA PRO A 59 -6.41 10.91 -2.60
C PRO A 59 -5.52 12.05 -2.06
N ALA A 60 -5.12 11.95 -0.78
CA ALA A 60 -4.34 12.98 -0.10
C ALA A 60 -2.85 12.94 -0.48
N THR A 61 -2.53 13.01 -1.76
CA THR A 61 -1.16 12.84 -2.32
C THR A 61 -0.48 14.15 -2.71
N ALA A 62 -1.18 15.29 -2.60
CA ALA A 62 -0.67 16.61 -3.02
C ALA A 62 0.66 16.99 -2.35
N PHE A 63 0.88 16.59 -1.10
CA PHE A 63 2.11 16.90 -0.37
C PHE A 63 3.35 16.17 -0.90
N LEU A 64 3.17 15.09 -1.67
CA LEU A 64 4.27 14.29 -2.19
C LEU A 64 5.05 15.02 -3.29
N GLY A 65 4.44 16.00 -3.97
CA GLY A 65 5.14 16.83 -4.96
C GLY A 65 5.79 16.05 -6.10
N GLY A 66 5.24 14.89 -6.48
CA GLY A 66 5.79 14.04 -7.55
C GLY A 66 6.96 13.14 -7.14
N GLN A 67 7.26 13.01 -5.85
CA GLN A 67 8.33 12.12 -5.36
C GLN A 67 7.99 10.63 -5.47
N LEU A 68 6.69 10.28 -5.53
CA LEU A 68 6.21 8.92 -5.71
C LEU A 68 5.47 8.80 -7.04
N GLU A 69 5.52 7.62 -7.63
CA GLU A 69 4.70 7.28 -8.79
C GLU A 69 3.22 7.25 -8.38
N LEU A 70 2.42 8.03 -9.10
CA LEU A 70 0.97 8.10 -8.93
C LEU A 70 0.28 7.60 -10.20
N ASP A 71 -0.89 6.98 -10.06
CA ASP A 71 -1.74 6.65 -11.20
C ASP A 71 -2.40 7.91 -11.79
N SER A 72 -3.13 7.74 -12.90
CA SER A 72 -3.82 8.86 -13.56
C SER A 72 -4.92 9.50 -12.73
N ALA A 73 -5.34 8.87 -11.63
CA ALA A 73 -6.32 9.38 -10.66
C ALA A 73 -5.65 9.93 -9.38
N GLY A 74 -4.32 9.95 -9.30
CA GLY A 74 -3.54 10.50 -8.20
C GLY A 74 -3.31 9.53 -7.02
N TYR A 75 -3.64 8.25 -7.15
CA TYR A 75 -3.38 7.23 -6.14
C TYR A 75 -1.93 6.77 -6.19
N ILE A 76 -1.34 6.44 -5.04
CA ILE A 76 0.05 5.93 -5.00
C ILE A 76 0.08 4.55 -5.64
N VAL A 77 0.98 4.37 -6.61
CA VAL A 77 1.24 3.06 -7.22
C VAL A 77 2.09 2.23 -6.28
N THR A 78 1.62 1.03 -5.95
CA THR A 78 2.38 0.04 -5.17
C THR A 78 2.61 -1.23 -5.98
N THR A 79 3.58 -2.01 -5.53
CA THR A 79 3.86 -3.34 -6.08
C THR A 79 2.68 -4.29 -5.81
N PRO A 80 2.32 -5.19 -6.76
CA PRO A 80 1.25 -6.16 -6.54
C PRO A 80 1.46 -6.96 -5.25
N ASP A 81 0.38 -7.13 -4.48
CA ASP A 81 0.38 -7.84 -3.19
C ASP A 81 1.35 -7.28 -2.13
N SER A 82 1.76 -6.03 -2.27
CA SER A 82 2.69 -5.34 -1.37
C SER A 82 2.29 -3.87 -1.17
N THR A 83 2.92 -3.20 -0.19
CA THR A 83 2.75 -1.77 0.09
C THR A 83 3.95 -0.94 -0.36
N ALA A 84 4.98 -1.58 -0.92
CA ALA A 84 6.16 -0.92 -1.45
C ALA A 84 5.81 -0.02 -2.63
N THR A 85 6.28 1.23 -2.56
CA THR A 85 6.09 2.25 -3.59
C THR A 85 7.26 2.28 -4.59
N SER A 86 7.27 3.26 -5.50
CA SER A 86 8.38 3.49 -6.43
C SER A 86 9.71 3.87 -5.75
N VAL A 87 9.69 4.26 -4.47
CA VAL A 87 10.88 4.65 -3.70
C VAL A 87 11.14 3.61 -2.59
N PRO A 88 12.32 2.96 -2.57
CA PRO A 88 12.69 2.03 -1.51
C PRO A 88 12.62 2.67 -0.13
N GLY A 89 12.02 1.97 0.83
CA GLY A 89 11.80 2.46 2.18
C GLY A 89 10.58 3.36 2.36
N VAL A 90 9.84 3.66 1.29
CA VAL A 90 8.56 4.34 1.35
C VAL A 90 7.44 3.34 1.04
N PHE A 91 6.49 3.25 1.96
CA PHE A 91 5.34 2.36 1.90
C PHE A 91 4.05 3.17 1.92
N ALA A 92 3.03 2.71 1.20
CA ALA A 92 1.70 3.31 1.18
C ALA A 92 0.66 2.31 1.69
N ALA A 93 -0.33 2.76 2.46
CA ALA A 93 -1.37 1.87 2.99
C ALA A 93 -2.73 2.57 3.01
N GLY A 94 -3.78 1.78 2.77
CA GLY A 94 -5.17 2.22 2.80
C GLY A 94 -5.63 2.96 1.55
N ASP A 95 -6.64 3.81 1.71
CA ASP A 95 -7.34 4.48 0.61
C ASP A 95 -6.43 5.32 -0.30
N VAL A 96 -5.23 5.71 0.14
CA VAL A 96 -4.26 6.45 -0.70
C VAL A 96 -3.71 5.60 -1.87
N MET A 97 -3.74 4.28 -1.73
CA MET A 97 -3.37 3.30 -2.77
C MET A 97 -4.57 2.43 -3.22
N ASP A 98 -5.62 2.31 -2.40
CA ASP A 98 -6.80 1.49 -2.71
C ASP A 98 -7.94 2.31 -3.33
N ARG A 99 -8.07 2.21 -4.66
CA ARG A 99 -9.21 2.79 -5.38
C ARG A 99 -10.44 1.90 -5.47
N LYS A 100 -10.35 0.62 -5.08
CA LYS A 100 -11.36 -0.40 -5.38
C LYS A 100 -12.26 -0.72 -4.18
N TRP A 101 -11.69 -0.91 -3.00
CA TRP A 101 -12.45 -1.41 -1.85
C TRP A 101 -12.83 -0.27 -0.90
N ARG A 102 -11.88 0.59 -0.55
CA ARG A 102 -12.11 1.78 0.29
C ARG A 102 -12.89 1.46 1.57
N GLN A 103 -12.49 0.39 2.25
CA GLN A 103 -13.10 -0.05 3.49
C GLN A 103 -12.12 0.13 4.65
N ALA A 104 -12.63 0.46 5.82
CA ALA A 104 -11.80 0.58 7.02
C ALA A 104 -10.99 -0.71 7.30
N VAL A 105 -11.59 -1.88 7.08
CA VAL A 105 -10.92 -3.17 7.31
C VAL A 105 -9.84 -3.47 6.28
N THR A 106 -10.02 -3.10 5.01
CA THR A 106 -8.99 -3.29 3.97
C THR A 106 -7.83 -2.33 4.22
N SER A 107 -8.12 -1.10 4.63
CA SER A 107 -7.13 -0.12 5.05
C SER A 107 -6.33 -0.57 6.29
N ALA A 108 -7.00 -1.13 7.30
CA ALA A 108 -6.32 -1.69 8.47
C ALA A 108 -5.40 -2.88 8.09
N GLY A 109 -5.87 -3.77 7.21
CA GLY A 109 -5.07 -4.88 6.69
C GLY A 109 -3.82 -4.40 5.95
N ALA A 110 -3.99 -3.43 5.04
CA ALA A 110 -2.87 -2.82 4.30
C ALA A 110 -1.87 -2.14 5.25
N GLY A 111 -2.35 -1.47 6.31
CA GLY A 111 -1.49 -0.87 7.33
C GLY A 111 -0.60 -1.89 8.06
N CYS A 112 -1.15 -3.07 8.36
CA CYS A 112 -0.39 -4.16 8.96
C CYS A 112 0.73 -4.65 8.01
N ILE A 113 0.42 -4.82 6.73
CA ILE A 113 1.40 -5.22 5.71
C ILE A 113 2.52 -4.19 5.62
N ALA A 114 2.18 -2.89 5.53
CA ALA A 114 3.17 -1.81 5.49
C ALA A 114 4.07 -1.76 6.72
N ALA A 115 3.53 -2.02 7.91
CA ALA A 115 4.33 -2.05 9.13
C ALA A 115 5.36 -3.19 9.09
N ILE A 116 4.94 -4.39 8.65
CA ILE A 116 5.83 -5.56 8.56
C ILE A 116 6.88 -5.36 7.46
N GLU A 117 6.50 -4.84 6.30
CA GLU A 117 7.45 -4.57 5.21
C GLU A 117 8.45 -3.47 5.59
N ALA A 118 8.01 -2.41 6.27
CA ALA A 118 8.90 -1.40 6.80
C ALA A 118 9.85 -1.97 7.86
N GLN A 119 9.37 -2.83 8.76
CA GLN A 119 10.21 -3.52 9.73
C GLN A 119 11.30 -4.35 9.03
N HIS A 120 10.93 -5.18 8.05
CA HIS A 120 11.90 -6.00 7.32
C HIS A 120 12.91 -5.15 6.57
N PHE A 121 12.48 -4.06 5.93
CA PHE A 121 13.37 -3.12 5.23
C PHE A 121 14.39 -2.47 6.18
N LEU A 122 13.96 -2.09 7.38
CA LEU A 122 14.86 -1.52 8.39
C LEU A 122 15.87 -2.56 8.90
N GLN A 123 15.43 -3.80 9.15
CA GLN A 123 16.31 -4.89 9.59
C GLN A 123 17.37 -5.22 8.54
N SER A 124 16.99 -5.36 7.27
CA SER A 124 17.94 -5.63 6.19
C SER A 124 18.97 -4.50 5.99
N ASN A 125 18.61 -3.26 6.35
CA ASN A 125 19.51 -2.11 6.25
C ASN A 125 20.39 -1.93 7.49
N GLN A 126 20.01 -2.50 8.64
CA GLN A 126 20.86 -2.54 9.83
C GLN A 126 22.01 -3.53 9.67
N ASP A 127 21.77 -4.66 8.99
CA ASP A 127 22.80 -5.64 8.67
C ASP A 127 23.91 -5.09 7.73
N GLY A 128 23.65 -3.98 7.03
CA GLY A 128 24.63 -3.24 6.23
C GLY A 128 25.25 -2.02 6.94
N ALA A 129 24.70 -1.58 8.08
CA ALA A 129 25.10 -0.37 8.79
C ALA A 129 25.99 -0.64 10.02
N ASP A 130 26.16 -1.90 10.42
CA ASP A 130 27.01 -2.26 11.56
C ASP A 130 28.35 -2.87 11.08
N THR A 131 29.29 -2.01 10.71
CA THR A 131 30.73 -2.36 10.63
C THR A 131 31.48 -1.98 11.92
N SER A 132 30.76 -1.75 13.02
CA SER A 132 31.35 -1.32 14.29
C SER A 132 31.10 -2.22 15.50
N PHE A 133 30.32 -3.30 15.38
CA PHE A 133 30.24 -4.30 16.43
C PHE A 133 31.16 -5.49 16.12
N ILE A 134 32.20 -5.61 16.95
CA ILE A 134 33.23 -6.65 16.88
C ILE A 134 32.55 -8.03 17.02
N GLY A 135 32.69 -8.86 15.98
CA GLY A 135 32.80 -10.31 16.15
C GLY A 135 31.65 -11.19 15.63
N GLN A 136 31.51 -11.33 14.29
CA GLN A 136 31.14 -12.64 13.71
C GLN A 136 31.37 -12.80 12.19
N THR A 137 32.26 -12.02 11.57
CA THR A 137 32.69 -12.26 10.17
C THR A 137 34.08 -12.90 10.05
N ASP A 138 34.88 -12.93 11.11
CA ASP A 138 36.23 -13.54 11.07
C ASP A 138 36.26 -15.06 11.27
N LEU A 139 35.17 -15.67 11.75
CA LEU A 139 35.13 -17.12 11.99
C LEU A 139 35.12 -17.93 10.67
N ASN A 140 34.50 -17.39 9.61
CA ASN A 140 34.46 -18.08 8.32
C ASN A 140 35.79 -17.96 7.56
N ALA A 141 36.49 -16.82 7.68
CA ALA A 141 37.75 -16.62 6.94
C ALA A 141 38.90 -17.47 7.50
N ALA A 142 39.03 -17.53 8.83
CA ALA A 142 40.06 -18.36 9.48
C ALA A 142 39.79 -19.86 9.26
N TRP A 143 38.52 -20.29 9.33
CA TRP A 143 38.14 -21.68 9.06
C TRP A 143 38.35 -22.07 7.60
N VAL A 144 38.00 -21.22 6.65
CA VAL A 144 38.27 -21.46 5.22
C VAL A 144 39.77 -21.50 4.93
N ALA A 145 40.56 -20.61 5.55
CA ALA A 145 42.02 -20.62 5.41
C ALA A 145 42.65 -21.90 5.99
N GLN A 146 42.18 -22.35 7.16
CA GLN A 146 42.62 -23.61 7.76
C GLN A 146 42.24 -24.83 6.90
N MET A 147 41.02 -24.87 6.36
CA MET A 147 40.61 -25.94 5.44
C MET A 147 41.43 -25.95 4.15
N GLN A 148 41.82 -24.78 3.63
CA GLN A 148 42.68 -24.68 2.45
C GLN A 148 44.11 -25.15 2.75
N GLN A 149 44.64 -24.84 3.94
CA GLN A 149 45.95 -25.33 4.39
C GLN A 149 45.96 -26.85 4.59
N GLU A 150 44.96 -27.39 5.29
CA GLU A 150 44.82 -28.84 5.49
C GLU A 150 44.59 -29.59 4.16
N ALA A 151 43.88 -28.98 3.20
CA ALA A 151 43.72 -29.53 1.86
C ALA A 151 45.04 -29.53 1.05
N GLN A 152 45.84 -28.47 1.15
CA GLN A 152 47.15 -28.39 0.49
C GLN A 152 48.16 -29.39 1.08
N GLU A 153 48.21 -29.53 2.40
CA GLU A 153 49.07 -30.49 3.09
C GLU A 153 48.67 -31.95 2.77
N ARG A 154 47.37 -32.23 2.64
CA ARG A 154 46.86 -33.55 2.26
C ARG A 154 47.10 -33.89 0.79
N GLN A 155 47.06 -32.90 -0.10
CA GLN A 155 47.49 -33.06 -1.50
C GLN A 155 48.97 -33.43 -1.62
N ALA A 156 49.82 -32.92 -0.71
CA ALA A 156 51.23 -33.31 -0.62
C ALA A 156 51.42 -34.72 0.01
N SER A 157 50.48 -35.17 0.86
CA SER A 157 50.51 -36.47 1.55
C SER A 157 49.90 -37.65 0.75
N GLY A 158 49.16 -37.38 -0.34
CA GLY A 158 48.65 -38.43 -1.25
C GLY A 158 47.47 -39.27 -0.75
N ASP A 159 46.81 -38.88 0.35
CA ASP A 159 45.70 -39.64 0.96
C ASP A 159 44.32 -39.21 0.39
N LYS A 160 43.48 -40.18 -0.02
CA LYS A 160 42.28 -39.98 -0.87
C LYS A 160 40.92 -40.25 -0.18
N ALA A 161 40.82 -40.17 1.15
CA ALA A 161 39.53 -40.33 1.84
C ALA A 161 38.77 -38.98 1.98
N ALA A 162 37.46 -38.98 1.69
CA ALA A 162 36.58 -37.81 1.81
C ALA A 162 36.28 -37.46 3.28
N PRO A 163 36.12 -36.17 3.65
CA PRO A 163 35.91 -35.77 5.03
C PRO A 163 34.52 -36.15 5.54
N ALA A 164 34.45 -36.68 6.77
CA ALA A 164 33.21 -36.70 7.54
C ALA A 164 32.98 -35.27 8.09
N ALA A 165 31.81 -34.69 7.83
CA ALA A 165 31.48 -33.36 8.32
C ALA A 165 31.36 -33.37 9.86
N PRO A 166 32.07 -32.47 10.59
CA PRO A 166 31.89 -32.35 12.03
C PRO A 166 30.56 -31.67 12.35
N VAL A 167 29.77 -32.28 13.22
CA VAL A 167 28.52 -31.69 13.74
C VAL A 167 28.90 -30.61 14.76
N PRO A 168 28.45 -29.35 14.59
CA PRO A 168 28.76 -28.28 15.53
C PRO A 168 28.06 -28.58 16.87
N THR A 169 28.84 -28.71 17.94
CA THR A 169 28.30 -28.79 19.30
C THR A 169 28.11 -27.38 19.81
N SER A 170 26.87 -27.01 20.13
CA SER A 170 26.53 -25.71 20.71
C SER A 170 27.14 -25.57 22.10
N ALA A 171 27.92 -24.52 22.32
CA ALA A 171 28.30 -24.00 23.63
C ALA A 171 27.57 -22.67 23.86
#